data_AF-A0A8T4QRZ0-F1
#
_entry.id   AF-A0A8T4QRZ0-F1
#
_cell.length_a   1.000
_cell.length_b   1.000
_cell.length_c   1.000
_cell.angle_alpha   90.00
_cell.angle_beta   90.00
_cell.angle_gamma   90.00
#
_symmetry.space_group_name_H-M   'P 1'
#
loop_
_entity.id
_entity.type
_entity.pdbx_description
1 polymer ?
#
loop_
_entity_poly.entity_id
_entity_poly.type
_entity_poly.pdbx_seq_one_letter_code
_entity_poly.pdbx_strand_id
1 'polypeptide(L)'
;MSHAHGGSNSSRKKGGEKKPSNIDELMEGLHQEHSTEIKEAFEAHDKWHKKEHQNHIYNKILTPAQEELYKGVKEKIGEVFDDEDSKLHNKKDEIKKVVTHGLKKYFEKAKPSVGKILEDMNMDEDEQYEFLTTFYDDHVGVDPSGRRDTAPSIKGFVELAKNKKSTAGDIVRTMYELKPKYVASALNRLNNRHTTHHFLKYDNTAIAAYLKPEIEKQGFEIEDKVGYATAEHGELLRLRKAVIEKEGEEFKYLKKKGDDSHGGDKHHHH
;
A
#
# COMPACT_ATOMS: atom_id res chain seq x y z
N MET A 1 62.26 -21.51 39.73
CA MET A 1 61.06 -22.36 39.74
C MET A 1 59.90 -21.49 40.16
N SER A 2 59.10 -21.03 39.20
CA SER A 2 57.99 -20.10 39.42
C SER A 2 56.71 -20.73 38.91
N HIS A 3 55.70 -20.72 39.79
CA HIS A 3 54.37 -21.27 39.60
C HIS A 3 53.64 -20.72 38.38
N ALA A 4 52.86 -21.61 37.77
CA ALA A 4 51.78 -21.28 36.85
C ALA A 4 50.56 -20.74 37.61
N HIS A 5 49.93 -19.69 37.07
CA HIS A 5 48.50 -19.39 37.15
C HIS A 5 48.17 -18.64 35.84
N GLY A 6 47.31 -19.18 34.98
CA GLY A 6 45.88 -18.84 34.98
C GLY A 6 45.70 -17.52 34.24
N GLY A 7 45.26 -17.45 33.00
CA GLY A 7 44.04 -18.06 32.47
C GLY A 7 43.15 -16.91 32.02
N SER A 8 42.96 -16.74 30.72
CA SER A 8 41.88 -15.97 30.10
C SER A 8 42.19 -15.86 28.61
N ASN A 9 41.72 -16.83 27.83
CA ASN A 9 41.30 -16.49 26.49
C ASN A 9 39.92 -17.08 26.25
N SER A 10 38.96 -16.18 26.40
CA SER A 10 37.57 -16.33 25.99
C SER A 10 37.55 -16.73 24.51
N SER A 11 37.46 -18.03 24.23
CA SER A 11 36.98 -18.50 22.95
C SER A 11 35.46 -18.60 23.06
N ARG A 12 34.78 -17.51 22.71
CA ARG A 12 33.37 -17.55 22.29
C ARG A 12 33.26 -18.67 21.25
N LYS A 13 32.70 -19.81 21.65
CA LYS A 13 32.19 -20.80 20.69
C LYS A 13 31.13 -20.06 19.88
N LYS A 14 31.49 -19.68 18.64
CA LYS A 14 30.49 -19.40 17.60
C LYS A 14 29.65 -20.67 17.52
N GLY A 15 28.43 -20.62 18.06
CA GLY A 15 27.43 -21.66 17.85
C GLY A 15 27.29 -21.81 16.35
N GLY A 16 27.70 -22.96 15.82
CA GLY A 16 27.41 -23.28 14.43
C GLY A 16 25.91 -23.41 14.33
N GLU A 17 25.27 -22.49 13.60
CA GLU A 17 23.92 -22.71 13.10
C GLU A 17 23.94 -24.06 12.39
N LYS A 18 23.20 -25.03 12.94
CA LYS A 18 23.01 -26.32 12.29
C LYS A 18 22.34 -26.02 10.95
N LYS A 19 23.00 -26.40 9.85
CA LYS A 19 22.37 -26.35 8.53
C LYS A 19 21.12 -27.23 8.57
N PRO A 20 19.94 -26.71 8.21
CA PRO A 20 18.72 -27.50 8.23
C PRO A 20 18.83 -28.66 7.23
N SER A 21 18.40 -29.84 7.65
CA SER A 21 18.50 -31.07 6.86
C SER A 21 17.28 -31.34 5.99
N ASN A 22 16.17 -30.63 6.24
CA ASN A 22 14.95 -30.70 5.46
C ASN A 22 14.21 -29.35 5.50
N ILE A 23 13.16 -29.22 4.68
CA ILE A 23 12.36 -28.00 4.57
C ILE A 23 11.70 -27.68 5.92
N ASP A 24 11.26 -28.68 6.69
CA ASP A 24 10.61 -28.45 7.98
C ASP A 24 11.61 -27.89 9.02
N GLU A 25 12.85 -28.37 9.08
CA GLU A 25 13.90 -27.84 9.95
C GLU A 25 14.36 -26.44 9.54
N LEU A 26 14.34 -26.14 8.23
CA LEU A 26 14.55 -24.78 7.72
C LEU A 26 13.41 -23.87 8.18
N MET A 27 12.16 -24.31 7.99
CA MET A 27 10.96 -23.55 8.36
C MET A 27 10.81 -23.41 9.87
N GLU A 28 11.23 -24.39 10.68
CA GLU A 28 11.19 -24.35 12.14
C GLU A 28 12.27 -23.42 12.73
N GLY A 29 13.48 -23.42 12.14
CA GLY A 29 14.51 -22.43 12.43
C GLY A 29 14.07 -21.00 12.07
N LEU A 30 13.47 -20.83 10.89
CA LEU A 30 12.85 -19.57 10.46
C LEU A 30 11.67 -19.19 11.38
N HIS A 31 10.85 -20.14 11.84
CA HIS A 31 9.69 -19.88 12.72
C HIS A 31 10.08 -19.25 14.06
N GLN A 32 11.16 -19.73 14.69
CA GLN A 32 11.62 -19.19 15.96
C GLN A 32 12.19 -17.78 15.80
N GLU A 33 12.97 -17.54 14.73
CA GLU A 33 13.52 -16.22 14.40
C GLU A 33 12.44 -15.22 13.99
N HIS A 34 11.47 -15.63 13.17
CA HIS A 34 10.42 -14.75 12.66
C HIS A 34 9.28 -14.47 13.63
N SER A 35 9.12 -15.23 14.72
CA SER A 35 8.01 -14.98 15.68
C SER A 35 8.04 -13.56 16.28
N THR A 36 9.23 -13.05 16.59
CA THR A 36 9.40 -11.67 17.09
C THR A 36 9.22 -10.66 15.95
N GLU A 37 9.76 -10.93 14.76
CA GLU A 37 9.66 -10.04 13.61
C GLU A 37 8.22 -9.95 13.04
N ILE A 38 7.44 -11.03 13.09
CA ILE A 38 6.03 -11.08 12.70
C ILE A 38 5.21 -10.25 13.68
N LYS A 39 5.48 -10.37 14.99
CA LYS A 39 4.84 -9.54 16.00
C LYS A 39 5.14 -8.05 15.76
N GLU A 40 6.40 -7.69 15.53
CA GLU A 40 6.79 -6.31 15.20
C GLU A 40 6.12 -5.81 13.90
N ALA A 41 5.98 -6.68 12.89
CA ALA A 41 5.26 -6.36 11.66
C ALA A 41 3.77 -6.08 11.93
N PHE A 42 3.12 -6.84 12.82
CA PHE A 42 1.76 -6.56 13.26
C PHE A 42 1.63 -5.26 14.06
N GLU A 43 2.56 -4.98 14.98
CA GLU A 43 2.57 -3.71 15.73
C GLU A 43 2.76 -2.50 14.79
N ALA A 44 3.63 -2.61 13.78
CA ALA A 44 3.83 -1.60 12.76
C ALA A 44 2.58 -1.41 11.89
N HIS A 45 1.96 -2.51 11.46
CA HIS A 45 0.69 -2.50 10.72
C HIS A 45 -0.43 -1.81 11.50
N ASP A 46 -0.63 -2.19 12.77
CA ASP A 46 -1.69 -1.61 13.60
C ASP A 46 -1.44 -0.10 13.80
N LYS A 47 -0.20 0.31 14.04
CA LYS A 47 0.17 1.72 14.14
C LYS A 47 -0.10 2.49 12.85
N TRP A 48 0.21 1.90 11.69
CA TRP A 48 -0.04 2.49 10.38
C TRP A 48 -1.54 2.67 10.11
N HIS A 49 -2.35 1.67 10.47
CA HIS A 49 -3.80 1.67 10.21
C HIS A 49 -4.63 2.46 11.22
N LYS A 50 -4.02 3.06 12.26
CA LYS A 50 -4.72 4.00 13.15
C LYS A 50 -5.31 5.16 12.36
N LYS A 51 -6.56 5.53 12.68
CA LYS A 51 -7.28 6.62 12.01
C LYS A 51 -6.49 7.93 12.06
N GLU A 52 -5.83 8.23 13.17
CA GLU A 52 -5.03 9.45 13.32
C GLU A 52 -3.85 9.47 12.35
N HIS A 53 -3.21 8.32 12.12
CA HIS A 53 -2.07 8.21 11.20
C HIS A 53 -2.53 8.34 9.75
N GLN A 54 -3.57 7.61 9.37
CA GLN A 54 -4.18 7.69 8.04
C GLN A 54 -4.68 9.12 7.74
N ASN A 55 -5.36 9.74 8.71
CA ASN A 55 -5.82 11.12 8.60
C ASN A 55 -4.65 12.11 8.51
N HIS A 56 -3.53 11.87 9.19
CA HIS A 56 -2.35 12.72 9.06
C HIS A 56 -1.78 12.65 7.64
N ILE A 57 -1.59 11.45 7.08
CA ILE A 57 -1.10 11.28 5.69
C ILE A 57 -2.07 11.95 4.70
N TYR A 58 -3.36 11.66 4.83
CA TYR A 58 -4.40 12.23 3.96
C TYR A 58 -4.41 13.76 4.01
N ASN A 59 -4.48 14.36 5.20
CA ASN A 59 -4.72 15.80 5.37
C ASN A 59 -3.45 16.65 5.33
N LYS A 60 -2.28 16.09 5.65
CA LYS A 60 -1.02 16.85 5.77
C LYS A 60 -0.04 16.61 4.64
N ILE A 61 -0.19 15.50 3.89
CA ILE A 61 0.71 15.14 2.80
C ILE A 61 -0.05 15.12 1.48
N LEU A 62 -0.98 14.18 1.31
CA LEU A 62 -1.60 13.91 0.01
C LEU A 62 -2.54 15.03 -0.44
N THR A 63 -3.42 15.52 0.44
CA THR A 63 -4.36 16.60 0.09
C THR A 63 -3.62 17.90 -0.27
N PRO A 64 -2.66 18.41 0.55
CA PRO A 64 -1.88 19.58 0.17
C PRO A 64 -1.08 19.39 -1.12
N ALA A 65 -0.50 18.20 -1.36
CA ALA A 65 0.21 17.95 -2.60
C ALA A 65 -0.70 18.01 -3.83
N GLN A 66 -1.93 17.48 -3.73
CA GLN A 66 -2.91 17.58 -4.81
C GLN A 66 -3.44 19.00 -5.02
N GLU A 67 -3.48 19.82 -3.97
CA GLU A 67 -3.74 21.25 -4.11
C GLU A 67 -2.62 21.95 -4.89
N GLU A 68 -1.35 21.66 -4.58
CA GLU A 68 -0.20 22.21 -5.29
C GLU A 68 -0.14 21.76 -6.75
N LEU A 69 -0.51 20.50 -7.04
CA LEU A 69 -0.68 20.00 -8.41
C LEU A 69 -1.67 20.89 -9.18
N TYR A 70 -2.86 21.07 -8.62
CA TYR A 70 -3.91 21.85 -9.26
C TYR A 70 -3.56 23.32 -9.43
N LYS A 71 -2.98 23.95 -8.40
CA LYS A 71 -2.52 25.34 -8.48
C LYS A 71 -1.47 25.49 -9.56
N GLY A 72 -0.48 24.60 -9.60
CA GLY A 72 0.59 24.61 -10.60
C GLY A 72 0.06 24.47 -12.03
N VAL A 73 -0.92 23.58 -12.26
CA VAL A 73 -1.54 23.51 -13.59
C VAL A 73 -2.30 24.78 -13.92
N LYS A 74 -3.11 25.30 -13.00
CA LYS A 74 -3.89 26.51 -13.26
C LYS A 74 -2.98 27.71 -13.58
N GLU A 75 -1.91 27.88 -12.82
CA GLU A 75 -0.88 28.89 -13.07
C GLU A 75 -0.26 28.69 -14.46
N LYS A 76 0.18 27.46 -14.78
CA LYS A 76 0.86 27.18 -16.04
C LYS A 76 -0.05 27.31 -17.26
N ILE A 77 -1.36 27.09 -17.10
CA ILE A 77 -2.36 27.34 -18.15
C ILE A 77 -2.41 28.83 -18.52
N GLY A 78 -2.42 29.73 -17.52
CA GLY A 78 -2.40 31.16 -17.77
C GLY A 78 -1.13 31.63 -18.50
N GLU A 79 -0.01 30.93 -18.32
CA GLU A 79 1.24 31.24 -19.03
C GLU A 79 1.31 30.69 -20.46
N VAL A 80 0.71 29.52 -20.71
CA VAL A 80 0.89 28.77 -21.98
C VAL A 80 -0.28 28.98 -22.94
N PHE A 81 -1.49 29.20 -22.43
CA PHE A 81 -2.73 29.24 -23.23
C PHE A 81 -3.45 30.60 -23.16
N ASP A 82 -2.85 31.63 -22.53
CA ASP A 82 -3.44 32.95 -22.24
C ASP A 82 -4.63 32.90 -21.25
N ASP A 83 -5.60 32.00 -21.45
CA ASP A 83 -6.77 31.79 -20.59
C ASP A 83 -7.32 30.33 -20.62
N GLU A 84 -8.38 30.09 -19.85
CA GLU A 84 -9.06 28.79 -19.76
C GLU A 84 -9.98 28.49 -20.98
N ASP A 85 -10.33 29.48 -21.80
CA ASP A 85 -11.18 29.31 -22.99
C ASP A 85 -10.38 28.88 -24.24
N SER A 86 -9.06 29.03 -24.18
CA SER A 86 -8.13 28.61 -25.23
C SER A 86 -8.33 27.17 -25.69
N LYS A 87 -8.41 26.99 -27.02
CA LYS A 87 -8.55 25.67 -27.65
C LYS A 87 -7.29 24.83 -27.53
N LEU A 88 -7.47 23.55 -27.23
CA LEU A 88 -6.39 22.57 -27.08
C LEU A 88 -6.04 21.82 -28.36
N HIS A 89 -6.80 22.00 -29.45
CA HIS A 89 -6.62 21.20 -30.66
C HIS A 89 -5.19 21.31 -31.22
N ASN A 90 -4.54 20.16 -31.40
CA ASN A 90 -3.13 20.04 -31.83
C ASN A 90 -2.08 20.64 -30.89
N LYS A 91 -2.44 21.01 -29.65
CA LYS A 91 -1.54 21.62 -28.66
C LYS A 91 -1.01 20.60 -27.63
N LYS A 92 -0.53 19.45 -28.12
CA LYS A 92 -0.09 18.36 -27.22
C LYS A 92 1.10 18.75 -26.35
N ASP A 93 2.06 19.45 -26.92
CA ASP A 93 3.31 19.80 -26.23
C ASP A 93 3.07 20.86 -25.15
N GLU A 94 2.15 21.78 -25.40
CA GLU A 94 1.67 22.75 -24.42
C GLU A 94 0.94 22.06 -23.25
N ILE A 95 0.10 21.05 -23.54
CA ILE A 95 -0.55 20.25 -22.48
C ILE A 95 0.50 19.50 -21.65
N LYS A 96 1.50 18.88 -22.29
CA LYS A 96 2.61 18.21 -21.58
C LYS A 96 3.31 19.18 -20.64
N LYS A 97 3.65 20.39 -21.10
CA LYS A 97 4.29 21.43 -20.28
C LYS A 97 3.47 21.81 -19.05
N VAL A 98 2.16 22.01 -19.25
CA VAL A 98 1.22 22.31 -18.16
C VAL A 98 1.16 21.17 -17.13
N VAL A 99 0.95 19.93 -17.58
CA VAL A 99 0.83 18.76 -16.70
C VAL A 99 2.15 18.49 -15.97
N THR A 100 3.29 18.54 -16.68
CA THR A 100 4.63 18.38 -16.10
C THR A 100 4.88 19.41 -15.01
N HIS A 101 4.53 20.67 -15.23
CA HIS A 101 4.68 21.71 -14.21
C HIS A 101 3.87 21.41 -12.95
N GLY A 102 2.59 21.04 -13.09
CA GLY A 102 1.75 20.63 -11.97
C GLY A 102 2.31 19.43 -11.21
N LEU A 103 2.82 18.43 -11.92
CA LEU A 103 3.42 17.24 -11.31
C LEU A 103 4.71 17.56 -10.53
N LYS A 104 5.53 18.50 -11.01
CA LYS A 104 6.68 18.98 -10.24
C LYS A 104 6.23 19.58 -8.91
N LYS A 105 5.21 20.46 -8.91
CA LYS A 105 4.63 21.04 -7.69
C LYS A 105 4.05 19.98 -6.75
N TYR A 106 3.39 18.96 -7.29
CA TYR A 106 2.92 17.82 -6.51
C TYR A 106 4.07 17.13 -5.78
N PHE A 107 5.15 16.78 -6.49
CA PHE A 107 6.26 16.03 -5.92
C PHE A 107 7.17 16.86 -5.02
N GLU A 108 7.31 18.16 -5.25
CA GLU A 108 7.94 19.09 -4.30
C GLU A 108 7.30 18.96 -2.90
N LYS A 109 5.99 18.69 -2.84
CA LYS A 109 5.26 18.50 -1.59
C LYS A 109 5.23 17.04 -1.10
N ALA A 110 4.89 16.11 -1.97
CA ALA A 110 4.63 14.70 -1.59
C ALA A 110 5.90 13.85 -1.51
N LYS A 111 6.88 14.09 -2.38
CA LYS A 111 8.09 13.27 -2.49
C LYS A 111 9.27 14.05 -3.11
N PRO A 112 9.95 14.94 -2.36
CA PRO A 112 11.00 15.82 -2.89
C PRO A 112 12.16 15.10 -3.57
N SER A 113 12.39 13.82 -3.26
CA SER A 113 13.42 13.00 -3.92
C SER A 113 13.18 12.84 -5.43
N VAL A 114 11.94 12.99 -5.91
CA VAL A 114 11.63 12.93 -7.35
C VAL A 114 12.28 14.10 -8.09
N GLY A 115 12.28 15.30 -7.51
CA GLY A 115 12.95 16.46 -8.11
C GLY A 115 14.45 16.23 -8.30
N LYS A 116 15.12 15.63 -7.31
CA LYS A 116 16.53 15.26 -7.41
C LYS A 116 16.81 14.29 -8.54
N ILE A 117 15.94 13.30 -8.75
CA ILE A 117 16.08 12.34 -9.86
C ILE A 117 16.03 13.05 -11.22
N LEU A 118 15.13 14.04 -11.38
CA LEU A 118 15.05 14.80 -12.63
C LEU A 118 16.35 15.56 -12.92
N GLU A 119 16.93 16.18 -11.88
CA GLU A 119 18.18 16.93 -11.96
C GLU A 119 19.37 16.00 -12.23
N ASP A 120 19.53 14.94 -11.44
CA ASP A 120 20.65 14.00 -11.51
C ASP A 120 20.68 13.25 -12.85
N MET A 121 19.52 12.94 -13.42
CA MET A 121 19.41 12.24 -14.70
C MET A 121 19.45 13.17 -15.91
N ASN A 122 19.44 14.49 -15.71
CA ASN A 122 19.46 15.50 -16.78
C ASN A 122 18.40 15.22 -17.87
N MET A 123 17.18 14.87 -17.46
CA MET A 123 16.09 14.49 -18.36
C MET A 123 15.60 15.68 -19.19
N ASP A 124 15.30 15.46 -20.47
CA ASP A 124 14.66 16.46 -21.33
C ASP A 124 13.15 16.65 -21.02
N GLU A 125 12.47 17.56 -21.73
CA GLU A 125 11.06 17.86 -21.47
C GLU A 125 10.11 16.66 -21.67
N ASP A 126 10.37 15.82 -22.67
CA ASP A 126 9.56 14.66 -22.98
C ASP A 126 9.84 13.52 -22.00
N GLU A 127 11.11 13.29 -21.66
CA GLU A 127 11.52 12.33 -20.63
C GLU A 127 10.95 12.70 -19.27
N GLN A 128 10.99 13.98 -18.89
CA GLN A 128 10.38 14.47 -17.65
C GLN A 128 8.87 14.21 -17.63
N TYR A 129 8.18 14.49 -18.74
CA TYR A 129 6.74 14.21 -18.85
C TYR A 129 6.45 12.72 -18.65
N GLU A 130 7.12 11.84 -19.39
CA GLU A 130 6.89 10.40 -19.31
C GLU A 130 7.22 9.85 -17.92
N PHE A 131 8.35 10.26 -17.33
CA PHE A 131 8.74 9.83 -16.00
C PHE A 131 7.73 10.30 -14.94
N LEU A 132 7.41 11.59 -14.91
CA LEU A 132 6.54 12.17 -13.87
C LEU A 132 5.13 11.62 -13.94
N THR A 133 4.55 11.50 -15.13
CA THR A 133 3.20 10.97 -15.30
C THR A 133 3.13 9.48 -14.97
N THR A 134 4.11 8.69 -15.39
CA THR A 134 4.19 7.25 -15.03
C THR A 134 4.35 7.06 -13.52
N PHE A 135 5.25 7.84 -12.91
CA PHE A 135 5.51 7.76 -11.49
C PHE A 135 4.31 8.22 -10.66
N TYR A 136 3.61 9.28 -11.11
CA TYR A 136 2.38 9.74 -10.49
C TYR A 136 1.24 8.72 -10.61
N ASP A 137 1.04 8.15 -11.80
CA ASP A 137 -0.02 7.16 -12.04
C ASP A 137 0.17 5.92 -11.14
N ASP A 138 1.40 5.43 -10.99
CA ASP A 138 1.70 4.34 -10.05
C ASP A 138 1.53 4.77 -8.58
N HIS A 139 1.89 6.01 -8.24
CA HIS A 139 1.72 6.56 -6.88
C HIS A 139 0.24 6.63 -6.48
N VAL A 140 -0.62 7.09 -7.38
CA VAL A 140 -2.07 7.19 -7.13
C VAL A 140 -2.82 5.91 -7.45
N GLY A 141 -2.15 4.85 -7.92
CA GLY A 141 -2.77 3.54 -8.15
C GLY A 141 -3.71 3.50 -9.34
N VAL A 142 -3.35 4.17 -10.45
CA VAL A 142 -4.01 4.01 -11.74
C VAL A 142 -3.86 2.56 -12.19
N ASP A 143 -4.97 1.89 -12.50
CA ASP A 143 -4.94 0.54 -13.05
C ASP A 143 -4.86 0.62 -14.59
N PRO A 144 -3.78 0.12 -15.21
CA PRO A 144 -3.63 0.10 -16.66
C PRO A 144 -4.70 -0.75 -17.36
N SER A 145 -5.41 -1.64 -16.65
CA SER A 145 -6.54 -2.41 -17.18
C SER A 145 -7.87 -1.65 -17.23
N GLY A 146 -7.93 -0.42 -16.70
CA GLY A 146 -9.07 0.48 -16.86
C GLY A 146 -10.30 0.14 -16.01
N ARG A 147 -10.13 -0.52 -14.85
CA ARG A 147 -11.24 -0.77 -13.93
C ARG A 147 -11.83 0.56 -13.44
N ARG A 148 -13.16 0.68 -13.48
CA ARG A 148 -13.92 1.93 -13.23
C ARG A 148 -13.66 2.57 -11.85
N ASP A 149 -13.28 1.76 -10.88
CA ASP A 149 -13.01 2.13 -9.49
C ASP A 149 -11.64 2.77 -9.27
N THR A 150 -10.72 2.68 -10.23
CA THR A 150 -9.37 3.27 -10.11
C THR A 150 -9.27 4.69 -10.66
N ALA A 151 -8.33 5.47 -10.13
CA ALA A 151 -8.10 6.82 -10.63
C ALA A 151 -7.70 6.76 -12.13
N PRO A 152 -8.23 7.65 -12.98
CA PRO A 152 -7.83 7.68 -14.38
C PRO A 152 -6.37 8.12 -14.51
N SER A 153 -5.71 7.71 -15.59
CA SER A 153 -4.33 8.15 -15.87
C SER A 153 -4.25 9.65 -16.12
N ILE A 154 -3.25 10.31 -15.53
CA ILE A 154 -2.96 11.72 -15.82
C ILE A 154 -2.40 11.90 -17.24
N LYS A 155 -1.85 10.85 -17.87
CA LYS A 155 -1.50 10.88 -19.30
C LYS A 155 -2.72 11.12 -20.19
N GLY A 156 -3.93 10.80 -19.72
CA GLY A 156 -5.17 11.02 -20.46
C GLY A 156 -5.41 12.48 -20.87
N PHE A 157 -4.79 13.46 -20.21
CA PHE A 157 -4.98 14.89 -20.55
C PHE A 157 -4.47 15.25 -21.95
N VAL A 158 -3.43 14.58 -22.49
CA VAL A 158 -2.94 14.88 -23.86
C VAL A 158 -3.94 14.47 -24.94
N GLU A 159 -4.90 13.61 -24.62
CA GLU A 159 -5.95 13.19 -25.55
C GLU A 159 -6.96 14.30 -25.82
N LEU A 160 -7.06 15.30 -24.94
CA LEU A 160 -7.88 16.49 -25.17
C LEU A 160 -7.45 17.27 -26.42
N ALA A 161 -6.17 17.18 -26.82
CA ALA A 161 -5.69 17.81 -28.05
C ALA A 161 -6.30 17.23 -29.33
N LYS A 162 -6.88 16.03 -29.27
CA LYS A 162 -7.58 15.41 -30.42
C LYS A 162 -8.97 16.03 -30.64
N ASN A 163 -9.56 16.63 -29.62
CA ASN A 163 -10.91 17.17 -29.68
C ASN A 163 -10.90 18.68 -29.98
N LYS A 164 -11.52 19.08 -31.11
CA LYS A 164 -11.62 20.49 -31.52
C LYS A 164 -12.40 21.37 -30.55
N LYS A 165 -13.24 20.79 -29.70
CA LYS A 165 -14.06 21.54 -28.73
C LYS A 165 -13.35 21.77 -27.41
N SER A 166 -12.37 20.93 -27.07
CA SER A 166 -11.73 20.96 -25.76
C SER A 166 -10.93 22.24 -25.52
N THR A 167 -11.00 22.74 -24.29
CA THR A 167 -10.33 23.97 -23.84
C THR A 167 -9.38 23.72 -22.68
N ALA A 168 -8.48 24.66 -22.42
CA ALA A 168 -7.57 24.58 -21.28
C ALA A 168 -8.34 24.48 -19.93
N GLY A 169 -9.51 25.10 -19.82
CA GLY A 169 -10.43 24.97 -18.70
C GLY A 169 -10.94 23.55 -18.47
N ASP A 170 -11.01 22.70 -19.51
CA ASP A 170 -11.33 21.28 -19.33
C ASP A 170 -10.23 20.57 -18.51
N ILE A 171 -8.96 20.95 -18.69
CA ILE A 171 -7.85 20.41 -17.89
C ILE A 171 -8.03 20.79 -16.42
N VAL A 172 -8.27 22.08 -16.15
CA VAL A 172 -8.47 22.61 -14.79
C VAL A 172 -9.66 21.93 -14.12
N ARG A 173 -10.82 21.88 -14.80
CA ARG A 173 -12.05 21.30 -14.28
C ARG A 173 -11.89 19.81 -13.97
N THR A 174 -11.43 19.02 -14.93
CA THR A 174 -11.27 17.57 -14.74
C THR A 174 -10.28 17.27 -13.62
N MET A 175 -9.21 18.03 -13.49
CA MET A 175 -8.23 17.81 -12.43
C MET A 175 -8.74 18.19 -11.05
N TYR A 176 -9.54 19.27 -10.95
CA TYR A 176 -10.25 19.60 -9.72
C TYR A 176 -11.19 18.48 -9.29
N GLU A 177 -12.00 17.97 -10.21
CA GLU A 177 -12.96 16.88 -9.97
C GLU A 177 -12.27 15.59 -9.52
N LEU A 178 -11.09 15.29 -10.07
CA LEU A 178 -10.36 14.06 -9.77
C LEU A 178 -9.54 14.11 -8.47
N LYS A 179 -9.32 15.28 -7.85
CA LYS A 179 -8.52 15.39 -6.61
C LYS A 179 -8.92 14.38 -5.53
N PRO A 180 -10.20 14.28 -5.13
CA PRO A 180 -10.58 13.37 -4.04
C PRO A 180 -10.29 11.92 -4.40
N LYS A 181 -10.51 11.54 -5.67
CA LYS A 181 -10.22 10.19 -6.18
C LYS A 181 -8.72 9.90 -6.12
N TYR A 182 -7.87 10.81 -6.61
CA TYR A 182 -6.42 10.63 -6.55
C TYR A 182 -5.89 10.54 -5.12
N VAL A 183 -6.37 11.36 -4.18
CA VAL A 183 -5.96 11.27 -2.77
C VAL A 183 -6.37 9.92 -2.17
N ALA A 184 -7.62 9.49 -2.36
CA ALA A 184 -8.11 8.23 -1.83
C ALA A 184 -7.36 7.02 -2.42
N SER A 185 -7.14 7.01 -3.73
CA SER A 185 -6.41 5.92 -4.40
C SER A 185 -4.94 5.89 -4.01
N ALA A 186 -4.27 7.04 -3.85
CA ALA A 186 -2.90 7.10 -3.32
C ALA A 186 -2.79 6.55 -1.90
N LEU A 187 -3.73 6.90 -1.01
CA LEU A 187 -3.75 6.36 0.35
C LEU A 187 -3.96 4.83 0.35
N ASN A 188 -4.89 4.33 -0.47
CA ASN A 188 -5.11 2.89 -0.62
C ASN A 188 -3.85 2.17 -1.16
N ARG A 189 -3.15 2.79 -2.12
CA ARG A 189 -1.90 2.26 -2.67
C ARG A 189 -0.80 2.21 -1.61
N LEU A 190 -0.66 3.25 -0.79
CA LEU A 190 0.27 3.28 0.34
C LEU A 190 -0.05 2.20 1.37
N ASN A 191 -1.34 2.00 1.69
CA ASN A 191 -1.78 0.93 2.58
C ASN A 191 -1.36 -0.45 2.05
N ASN A 192 -1.62 -0.73 0.78
CA ASN A 192 -1.23 -2.00 0.16
C ASN A 192 0.29 -2.20 0.11
N ARG A 193 1.06 -1.12 -0.14
CA ARG A 193 2.53 -1.17 -0.11
C ARG A 193 3.08 -1.40 1.29
N HIS A 194 2.47 -0.79 2.30
CA HIS A 194 2.84 -1.00 3.70
C HIS A 194 2.62 -2.47 4.10
N THR A 195 1.44 -3.03 3.78
CA THR A 195 1.15 -4.46 3.96
C THR A 195 2.18 -5.35 3.25
N THR A 196 2.46 -5.04 1.99
CA THR A 196 3.44 -5.77 1.17
C THR A 196 4.82 -5.78 1.83
N HIS A 197 5.31 -4.61 2.25
CA HIS A 197 6.65 -4.45 2.82
C HIS A 197 6.83 -5.24 4.12
N HIS A 198 5.82 -5.26 4.97
CA HIS A 198 5.90 -5.89 6.28
C HIS A 198 5.60 -7.39 6.27
N PHE A 199 4.76 -7.87 5.34
CA PHE A 199 4.26 -9.23 5.39
C PHE A 199 4.67 -10.14 4.24
N LEU A 200 4.90 -9.66 3.00
CA LEU A 200 5.19 -10.57 1.87
C LEU A 200 6.50 -11.37 1.98
N LYS A 201 7.36 -11.01 2.93
CA LYS A 201 8.59 -11.77 3.24
C LYS A 201 8.33 -13.03 4.08
N TYR A 202 7.14 -13.19 4.65
CA TYR A 202 6.75 -14.35 5.45
C TYR A 202 5.88 -15.29 4.64
N ASP A 203 5.92 -16.58 4.97
CA ASP A 203 4.99 -17.56 4.44
C ASP A 203 3.60 -17.36 5.08
N ASN A 204 2.52 -17.55 4.30
CA ASN A 204 1.13 -17.51 4.81
C ASN A 204 0.95 -18.43 6.02
N THR A 205 1.56 -19.62 5.99
CA THR A 205 1.49 -20.62 7.06
C THR A 205 2.13 -20.13 8.35
N ALA A 206 3.22 -19.35 8.26
CA ALA A 206 3.89 -18.77 9.42
C ALA A 206 3.02 -17.69 10.08
N ILE A 207 2.37 -16.86 9.27
CA ILE A 207 1.40 -15.85 9.76
C ILE A 207 0.19 -16.54 10.39
N ALA A 208 -0.38 -17.56 9.73
CA ALA A 208 -1.49 -18.32 10.25
C ALA A 208 -1.15 -18.98 11.61
N ALA A 209 0.04 -19.57 11.73
CA ALA A 209 0.50 -20.14 12.99
C ALA A 209 0.65 -19.09 14.11
N TYR A 210 1.15 -17.89 13.77
CA TYR A 210 1.24 -16.77 14.71
C TYR A 210 -0.16 -16.28 15.17
N LEU A 211 -1.12 -16.19 14.24
CA LEU A 211 -2.45 -15.65 14.52
C LEU A 211 -3.35 -16.60 15.32
N LYS A 212 -3.20 -17.91 15.14
CA LYS A 212 -4.06 -18.92 15.76
C LYS A 212 -4.22 -18.72 17.28
N PRO A 213 -3.14 -18.59 18.08
CA PRO A 213 -3.27 -18.33 19.52
C PRO A 213 -3.99 -17.02 19.85
N GLU A 214 -3.85 -15.97 19.03
CA GLU A 214 -4.57 -14.71 19.23
C GLU A 214 -6.07 -14.88 18.98
N ILE A 215 -6.44 -15.60 17.93
CA ILE A 215 -7.84 -15.92 17.56
C ILE A 215 -8.50 -16.79 18.64
N GLU A 216 -7.81 -17.83 19.10
CA GLU A 216 -8.32 -18.74 20.13
C GLU A 216 -8.54 -18.04 21.48
N LYS A 217 -7.69 -17.05 21.82
CA LYS A 217 -7.86 -16.20 23.01
C LYS A 217 -9.09 -15.29 22.92
N GLN A 218 -9.52 -14.90 21.72
CA GLN A 218 -10.75 -14.13 21.51
C GLN A 218 -12.02 -15.00 21.54
N GLY A 219 -11.88 -16.31 21.76
CA GLY A 219 -13.02 -17.22 21.89
C GLY A 219 -13.49 -17.84 20.59
N PHE A 220 -12.64 -17.88 19.56
CA PHE A 220 -12.92 -18.57 18.29
C PHE A 220 -12.17 -19.90 18.18
N GLU A 221 -12.67 -20.80 17.35
CA GLU A 221 -12.03 -22.05 16.93
C GLU A 221 -11.87 -22.06 15.42
N ILE A 222 -10.77 -22.65 14.92
CA ILE A 222 -10.54 -22.80 13.48
C ILE A 222 -11.15 -24.14 13.03
N GLU A 223 -12.26 -24.09 12.29
CA GLU A 223 -12.94 -25.27 11.74
C GLU A 223 -12.29 -25.76 10.45
N ASP A 224 -12.15 -24.88 9.45
CA ASP A 224 -11.47 -25.20 8.20
C ASP A 224 -9.97 -24.90 8.32
N LYS A 225 -9.24 -25.87 8.89
CA LYS A 225 -7.80 -25.81 9.13
C LYS A 225 -6.98 -25.67 7.83
N VAL A 226 -7.44 -26.29 6.73
CA VAL A 226 -6.73 -26.26 5.45
C VAL A 226 -6.93 -24.90 4.79
N GLY A 227 -8.16 -24.40 4.75
CA GLY A 227 -8.45 -23.06 4.25
C GLY A 227 -7.73 -21.97 5.05
N TYR A 228 -7.71 -22.07 6.37
CA TYR A 228 -6.97 -21.15 7.23
C TYR A 228 -5.45 -21.17 6.99
N ALA A 229 -4.84 -22.35 6.89
CA ALA A 229 -3.40 -22.48 6.69
C ALA A 229 -2.94 -22.05 5.29
N THR A 230 -3.85 -22.05 4.31
CA THR A 230 -3.54 -21.69 2.91
C THR A 230 -4.06 -20.30 2.52
N ALA A 231 -4.75 -19.60 3.42
CA ALA A 231 -5.30 -18.28 3.19
C ALA A 231 -4.20 -17.27 2.80
N GLU A 232 -4.52 -16.38 1.86
CA GLU A 232 -3.59 -15.34 1.46
C GLU A 232 -3.38 -14.31 2.58
N HIS A 233 -2.19 -13.70 2.61
CA HIS A 233 -1.83 -12.58 3.51
C HIS A 233 -2.99 -11.61 3.78
N GLY A 234 -3.61 -11.06 2.72
CA GLY A 234 -4.68 -10.08 2.87
C GLY A 234 -5.94 -10.61 3.55
N GLU A 235 -6.22 -11.91 3.45
CA GLU A 235 -7.31 -12.57 4.15
C GLU A 235 -6.98 -12.78 5.63
N LEU A 236 -5.76 -13.25 5.95
CA LEU A 236 -5.29 -13.41 7.33
C LEU A 236 -5.24 -12.09 8.11
N LEU A 237 -4.85 -10.98 7.45
CA LEU A 237 -4.84 -9.65 8.07
C LEU A 237 -6.24 -9.12 8.34
N ARG A 238 -7.19 -9.32 7.42
CA ARG A 238 -8.61 -8.96 7.62
C ARG A 238 -9.24 -9.77 8.75
N LEU A 239 -8.97 -11.08 8.76
CA LEU A 239 -9.38 -11.99 9.81
C LEU A 239 -8.92 -11.52 11.19
N ARG A 240 -7.61 -11.23 11.35
CA ARG A 240 -7.07 -10.72 12.61
C ARG A 240 -7.77 -9.43 13.02
N LYS A 241 -7.91 -8.47 12.10
CA LYS A 241 -8.52 -7.17 12.38
C LYS A 241 -9.94 -7.34 12.92
N ALA A 242 -10.78 -8.10 12.24
CA ALA A 242 -12.16 -8.29 12.65
C ALA A 242 -12.30 -9.07 13.96
N VAL A 243 -11.45 -10.08 14.19
CA VAL A 243 -11.42 -10.84 15.45
C VAL A 243 -10.98 -9.95 16.64
N ILE A 244 -10.00 -9.06 16.44
CA ILE A 244 -9.51 -8.13 17.48
C ILE A 244 -10.48 -6.97 17.71
N GLU A 245 -11.02 -6.38 16.63
CA GLU A 245 -11.92 -5.22 16.69
C GLU A 245 -13.38 -5.61 16.96
N LYS A 246 -13.69 -6.92 17.02
CA LYS A 246 -15.04 -7.47 17.18
C LYS A 246 -16.02 -6.98 16.11
N GLU A 247 -15.51 -6.63 14.94
CA GLU A 247 -16.33 -6.30 13.78
C GLU A 247 -16.88 -7.64 13.24
N GLY A 248 -18.20 -7.81 13.33
CA GLY A 248 -18.92 -9.09 13.18
C GLY A 248 -18.98 -9.65 11.76
N GLU A 249 -17.84 -9.83 11.10
CA GLU A 249 -17.75 -10.69 9.92
C GLU A 249 -17.72 -12.16 10.35
N GLU A 250 -18.66 -12.96 9.85
CA GLU A 250 -18.56 -14.43 9.91
C GLU A 250 -17.44 -14.86 8.97
N PHE A 251 -16.27 -15.19 9.52
CA PHE A 251 -15.19 -15.77 8.73
C PHE A 251 -15.48 -17.24 8.48
N LYS A 252 -15.43 -17.64 7.21
CA LYS A 252 -15.69 -19.01 6.74
C LYS A 252 -14.87 -20.09 7.47
N TYR A 253 -13.74 -19.74 8.09
CA TYR A 253 -12.86 -20.67 8.78
C TYR A 253 -13.07 -20.74 10.30
N LEU A 254 -13.88 -19.84 10.89
CA LEU A 254 -13.99 -19.70 12.34
C LEU A 254 -15.37 -20.10 12.87
N LYS A 255 -15.39 -20.79 14.01
CA LYS A 255 -16.57 -20.99 14.86
C LYS A 255 -16.39 -20.26 16.17
N LYS A 256 -17.43 -19.61 16.69
CA LYS A 256 -17.40 -19.04 18.04
C LYS A 256 -17.55 -20.16 19.08
N LYS A 257 -16.69 -20.15 20.11
CA LYS A 257 -16.81 -21.09 21.24
C LYS A 257 -18.13 -20.86 21.96
N GLY A 258 -18.98 -21.88 22.00
CA GLY A 258 -20.29 -21.87 22.64
C GLY A 258 -21.51 -21.71 21.71
N ASP A 259 -21.32 -21.60 20.39
CA ASP A 259 -22.42 -21.82 19.44
C ASP A 259 -22.62 -23.33 19.25
N ASP A 260 -23.35 -23.94 20.20
CA ASP A 260 -24.01 -25.21 19.96
C ASP A 260 -25.28 -24.93 19.17
N SER A 261 -25.15 -24.77 17.85
CA SER A 261 -26.26 -25.01 16.94
C SER A 261 -26.55 -26.52 16.93
N HIS A 262 -27.11 -27.00 18.04
CA HIS A 262 -27.68 -28.34 18.12
C HIS A 262 -28.75 -28.49 17.04
N GLY A 263 -28.59 -29.56 16.26
CA GLY A 263 -29.52 -29.99 15.23
C GLY A 263 -30.96 -29.98 15.73
N GLY A 264 -31.84 -29.44 14.88
CA GLY A 264 -33.27 -29.56 15.06
C GLY A 264 -33.66 -31.03 15.05
N ASP A 265 -33.88 -31.56 16.25
CA ASP A 265 -34.56 -32.81 16.49
C ASP A 265 -36.01 -32.66 15.99
N LYS A 266 -36.30 -33.23 14.82
CA LYS A 266 -37.69 -33.40 14.37
C LYS A 266 -38.24 -34.65 15.04
N HIS A 267 -38.72 -34.47 16.27
CA HIS A 267 -39.67 -35.40 16.86
C HIS A 267 -40.99 -35.34 16.09
N HIS A 268 -41.20 -36.31 15.22
CA HIS A 268 -42.53 -36.71 14.77
C HIS A 268 -43.28 -37.31 15.96
N HIS A 269 -44.35 -36.65 16.40
CA HIS A 269 -45.40 -37.31 17.17
C HIS A 269 -46.63 -37.49 16.27
N HIS A 270 -47.10 -38.74 16.32
CA HIS A 270 -48.33 -39.30 15.76
C HIS A 270 -49.58 -38.47 16.02
#